data_AF-A0A8D5JQG9-F1
#
_entry.id   AF-A0A8D5JQG9-F1
#
_cell.length_a   1.000
_cell.length_b   1.000
_cell.length_c   1.000
_cell.angle_alpha   90.00
_cell.angle_beta   90.00
_cell.angle_gamma   90.00
#
_symmetry.space_group_name_H-M   'P 1'
#
loop_
_entity.id
_entity.type
_entity.pdbx_description
1 polymer ?
#
loop_
_entity_poly.entity_id
_entity_poly.type
_entity_poly.pdbx_seq_one_letter_code
_entity_poly.pdbx_strand_id
1 'polypeptide(L)'
;MGRPLDLVLTVDFKIQQILETLVSRIAGRRPGCRVGAWLMERETGELVGGAQYPGFDPNRFIRYSQDILENQMLVPMVIPRRFRILLRDAANLLGSREMGNTLPWSVSSIGMNLGFQLRLWNWLGLTDEWYTDFSLYKEGEKTQAVTMKLFRQVAEQQYGLVPESTTPLKLFTGLTELFSNGTAIRPHAVGAVVDTVSGEKFPLPVYRGEFDSVSETINSSSKEMERLLKSMATPGSSGTLYFSDRDLLVNSGPDGGFQDEELLFALIPADTVPLAMLVTVSSPVLLPEKKEKKSPLLVELVDRVVDRISVLQQVAKNVADVVEPELTGEGNYPFGKENSGFLGRRNKKRTDQQVKPGVMPNLEGLSLRRSFQLLQHKKLKIHFRGTGRVVSQKPVAGTSLKGVSECVLVLAARPNHSNNNETPGRDEHR
;
A
#
# COMPACT_ATOMS: atom_id res chain seq x y z
N MET A 1 -29.92 18.92 13.57
CA MET A 1 -29.10 17.72 13.85
C MET A 1 -28.45 17.31 12.54
N GLY A 2 -27.12 17.10 12.54
CA GLY A 2 -26.41 16.71 11.31
C GLY A 2 -26.89 15.36 10.79
N ARG A 3 -26.95 15.20 9.46
CA ARG A 3 -27.27 13.92 8.84
C ARG A 3 -26.17 12.90 9.18
N PRO A 4 -26.49 11.64 9.52
CA PRO A 4 -25.48 10.62 9.77
C PRO A 4 -24.76 10.30 8.45
N LEU A 5 -23.42 10.33 8.49
CA LEU A 5 -22.55 10.07 7.34
C LEU A 5 -21.66 8.86 7.64
N ASP A 6 -21.56 7.95 6.68
CA ASP A 6 -20.60 6.85 6.72
C ASP A 6 -19.33 7.23 5.95
N LEU A 7 -18.16 6.86 6.48
CA LEU A 7 -16.87 7.03 5.82
C LEU A 7 -16.47 5.73 5.14
N VAL A 8 -16.25 5.80 3.83
CA VAL A 8 -15.68 4.70 3.05
C VAL A 8 -14.18 4.93 2.93
N LEU A 9 -13.40 4.04 3.53
CA LEU A 9 -11.94 4.10 3.49
C LEU A 9 -11.39 3.47 2.20
N THR A 10 -10.19 3.88 1.82
CA THR A 10 -9.37 3.26 0.76
C THR A 10 -8.76 1.92 1.20
N VAL A 11 -8.86 1.60 2.48
CA VAL A 11 -8.24 0.42 3.10
C VAL A 11 -8.94 -0.87 2.68
N ASP A 12 -8.18 -1.80 2.10
CA ASP A 12 -8.67 -3.17 1.87
C ASP A 12 -8.42 -4.03 3.11
N PHE A 13 -9.49 -4.57 3.68
CA PHE A 13 -9.44 -5.37 4.91
C PHE A 13 -8.52 -6.61 4.80
N LYS A 14 -8.45 -7.27 3.64
CA LYS A 14 -7.58 -8.45 3.48
C LYS A 14 -6.12 -8.05 3.37
N ILE A 15 -5.83 -6.95 2.66
CA ILE A 15 -4.47 -6.40 2.57
C ILE A 15 -4.02 -5.94 3.96
N GLN A 16 -4.89 -5.27 4.71
CA GLN A 16 -4.65 -4.88 6.10
C GLN A 16 -4.24 -6.08 6.97
N GLN A 17 -4.99 -7.18 6.93
CA GLN A 17 -4.63 -8.41 7.67
C GLN A 17 -3.28 -9.02 7.25
N ILE A 18 -2.93 -8.91 5.96
CA ILE A 18 -1.63 -9.36 5.46
C ILE A 18 -0.50 -8.51 6.06
N LEU A 19 -0.67 -7.18 6.09
CA LEU A 19 0.32 -6.25 6.66
C LEU A 19 0.47 -6.46 8.18
N GLU A 20 -0.63 -6.65 8.92
CA GLU A 20 -0.60 -6.94 10.36
C GLU A 20 0.17 -8.24 10.67
N THR A 21 -0.03 -9.26 9.84
CA THR A 21 0.71 -10.52 9.94
C THR A 21 2.19 -10.32 9.61
N LEU A 22 2.50 -9.49 8.60
CA LEU A 22 3.86 -9.17 8.18
C LEU A 22 4.63 -8.48 9.31
N VAL A 23 4.10 -7.37 9.87
CA VAL A 23 4.79 -6.60 10.92
C VAL A 23 4.99 -7.44 12.17
N SER A 24 4.00 -8.25 12.56
CA SER A 24 4.11 -9.18 13.70
C SER A 24 5.20 -10.23 13.47
N ARG A 25 5.33 -10.74 12.23
CA ARG A 25 6.35 -11.74 11.87
C ARG A 25 7.77 -11.16 11.83
N ILE A 26 7.91 -9.91 11.38
CA ILE A 26 9.18 -9.18 11.43
C ILE A 26 9.55 -8.96 12.90
N ALA A 27 8.57 -8.54 13.71
CA ALA A 27 8.81 -8.19 15.10
C ALA A 27 9.12 -9.36 16.03
N GLY A 28 8.48 -10.51 15.82
CA GLY A 28 8.75 -11.74 16.59
C GLY A 28 10.19 -12.29 16.46
N ARG A 29 11.06 -11.62 15.72
CA ARG A 29 12.47 -11.95 15.50
C ARG A 29 13.45 -10.94 16.11
N ARG A 30 12.95 -9.81 16.62
CA ARG A 30 13.75 -8.72 17.19
C ARG A 30 13.07 -8.24 18.47
N PRO A 31 13.52 -8.65 19.67
CA PRO A 31 12.91 -8.19 20.90
C PRO A 31 12.99 -6.67 21.03
N GLY A 32 11.88 -6.04 21.42
CA GLY A 32 11.79 -4.59 21.60
C GLY A 32 11.78 -3.76 20.32
N CYS A 33 11.58 -4.37 19.14
CA CYS A 33 11.54 -3.61 17.89
C CYS A 33 10.20 -2.90 17.65
N ARG A 34 10.27 -1.81 16.91
CA ARG A 34 9.14 -1.16 16.26
C ARG A 34 9.18 -1.47 14.77
N VAL A 35 8.02 -1.76 14.19
CA VAL A 35 7.89 -2.06 12.77
C VAL A 35 6.69 -1.31 12.21
N GLY A 36 6.85 -0.62 11.10
CA GLY A 36 5.76 -0.05 10.33
C GLY A 36 5.74 -0.64 8.93
N ALA A 37 4.57 -0.88 8.35
CA ALA A 37 4.41 -1.29 6.97
C ALA A 37 3.18 -0.60 6.36
N TRP A 38 3.39 0.18 5.30
CA TRP A 38 2.34 0.95 4.62
C TRP A 38 2.36 0.67 3.12
N LEU A 39 1.17 0.62 2.52
CA LEU A 39 0.96 0.36 1.10
C LEU A 39 0.15 1.49 0.48
N MET A 40 0.64 2.02 -0.64
CA MET A 40 0.05 3.15 -1.34
C MET A 40 -0.15 2.83 -2.82
N GLU A 41 -1.25 3.28 -3.40
CA GLU A 41 -1.44 3.36 -4.85
C GLU A 41 -0.68 4.56 -5.42
N ARG A 42 0.16 4.31 -6.42
CA ARG A 42 1.15 5.28 -6.88
C ARG A 42 0.57 6.47 -7.66
N GLU A 43 -0.56 6.29 -8.33
CA GLU A 43 -1.15 7.33 -9.19
C GLU A 43 -2.11 8.25 -8.44
N THR A 44 -2.68 7.77 -7.33
CA THR A 44 -3.75 8.45 -6.59
C THR A 44 -3.30 8.89 -5.20
N GLY A 45 -2.37 8.18 -4.58
CA GLY A 45 -2.06 8.32 -3.16
C GLY A 45 -3.03 7.55 -2.24
N GLU A 46 -3.91 6.70 -2.76
CA GLU A 46 -4.79 5.89 -1.89
C GLU A 46 -3.94 5.01 -0.95
N LEU A 47 -4.13 5.15 0.36
CA LEU A 47 -3.53 4.24 1.35
C LEU A 47 -4.37 2.97 1.42
N VAL A 48 -3.90 1.92 0.76
CA VAL A 48 -4.60 0.64 0.64
C VAL A 48 -4.52 -0.19 1.93
N GLY A 49 -3.51 0.07 2.76
CA GLY A 49 -3.38 -0.54 4.08
C GLY A 49 -2.15 -0.06 4.84
N GLY A 50 -2.17 -0.22 6.16
CA GLY A 50 -1.09 0.20 7.03
C GLY A 50 -1.12 -0.54 8.36
N ALA A 51 0.00 -1.12 8.77
CA ALA A 51 0.11 -1.81 10.05
C ALA A 51 1.37 -1.35 10.79
N GLN A 52 1.29 -1.33 12.12
CA GLN A 52 2.44 -1.07 12.98
C GLN A 52 2.54 -2.09 14.11
N TYR A 53 3.76 -2.31 14.59
CA TYR A 53 4.09 -3.09 15.76
C TYR A 53 4.98 -2.26 16.70
N PRO A 54 4.73 -2.27 18.02
CA PRO A 54 3.55 -2.83 18.67
C PRO A 54 2.26 -2.14 18.21
N GLY A 55 1.21 -2.93 17.99
CA GLY A 55 -0.13 -2.41 17.74
C GLY A 55 -0.88 -2.18 19.07
N PHE A 56 -2.07 -1.60 18.98
CA PHE A 56 -2.95 -1.41 20.13
C PHE A 56 -4.41 -1.72 19.78
N ASP A 57 -5.20 -2.09 20.78
CA ASP A 57 -6.65 -2.21 20.65
C ASP A 57 -7.30 -0.83 20.85
N PRO A 58 -7.93 -0.24 19.82
CA PRO A 58 -8.56 1.07 19.93
C PRO A 58 -9.72 1.10 20.93
N ASN A 59 -10.39 -0.04 21.18
CA ASN A 59 -11.45 -0.13 22.18
C ASN A 59 -10.92 -0.11 23.62
N ARG A 60 -9.59 -0.24 23.79
CA ARG A 60 -8.91 -0.28 25.09
C ARG A 60 -7.67 0.62 25.13
N PHE A 61 -7.72 1.74 24.41
CA PHE A 61 -6.57 2.65 24.23
C PHE A 61 -5.92 3.13 25.55
N ILE A 62 -6.72 3.29 26.62
CA ILE A 62 -6.26 3.75 27.95
C ILE A 62 -5.19 2.81 28.56
N ARG A 63 -5.10 1.55 28.11
CA ARG A 63 -4.14 0.57 28.63
C ARG A 63 -2.75 0.68 28.03
N TYR A 64 -2.57 1.50 27.00
CA TYR A 64 -1.33 1.63 26.25
C TYR A 64 -0.62 2.93 26.60
N SER A 65 0.71 2.92 26.56
CA SER A 65 1.51 4.13 26.74
C SER A 65 1.36 5.06 25.54
N GLN A 66 1.60 6.36 25.75
CA GLN A 66 1.56 7.35 24.67
C GLN A 66 2.47 6.98 23.48
N ASP A 67 3.64 6.41 23.77
CA ASP A 67 4.60 5.97 22.78
C ASP A 67 4.09 4.85 21.85
N ILE A 68 3.18 3.99 22.33
CA ILE A 68 2.53 2.94 21.52
C ILE A 68 1.37 3.51 20.69
N LEU A 69 0.70 4.54 21.23
CA LEU A 69 -0.43 5.20 20.57
C LEU A 69 0.01 6.11 19.41
N GLU A 70 1.28 6.51 19.39
CA GLU A 70 1.85 7.30 18.30
C GLU A 70 1.84 6.52 16.98
N ASN A 71 1.41 7.21 15.92
CA ASN A 71 1.48 6.68 14.58
C ASN A 71 2.93 6.74 14.09
N GLN A 72 3.56 5.59 13.93
CA GLN A 72 4.97 5.51 13.51
C GLN A 72 5.22 6.15 12.14
N MET A 73 4.19 6.29 11.31
CA MET A 73 4.29 6.95 10.00
C MET A 73 4.57 8.46 10.13
N LEU A 74 4.22 9.06 11.28
CA LEU A 74 4.31 10.49 11.55
C LEU A 74 5.50 10.85 12.45
N VAL A 75 6.15 9.86 13.06
CA VAL A 75 7.32 10.09 13.92
C VAL A 75 8.56 10.32 13.04
N PRO A 76 9.29 11.44 13.20
CA PRO A 76 10.50 11.71 12.41
C PRO A 76 11.59 10.65 12.61
N MET A 77 12.26 10.26 11.52
CA MET A 77 13.39 9.34 11.51
C MET A 77 14.57 9.92 10.70
N VAL A 78 15.78 9.45 10.98
CA VAL A 78 16.96 9.73 10.14
C VAL A 78 16.78 9.06 8.79
N ILE A 79 17.02 9.79 7.69
CA ILE A 79 17.00 9.20 6.35
C ILE A 79 18.26 8.33 6.18
N PRO A 80 18.11 7.02 5.88
CA PRO A 80 19.27 6.14 5.72
C PRO A 80 20.18 6.56 4.56
N ARG A 81 21.44 6.18 4.65
CA ARG A 81 22.50 6.66 3.76
C ARG A 81 22.20 6.42 2.28
N ARG A 82 21.81 5.21 1.90
CA ARG A 82 21.48 4.85 0.51
C ARG A 82 20.30 5.65 -0.01
N PHE A 83 19.31 5.95 0.83
CA PHE A 83 18.19 6.81 0.46
C PHE A 83 18.65 8.24 0.22
N ARG A 84 19.55 8.78 1.05
CA ARG A 84 20.14 10.10 0.80
C ARG A 84 20.95 10.14 -0.51
N ILE A 85 21.68 9.05 -0.82
CA ILE A 85 22.41 8.90 -2.10
C ILE A 85 21.42 8.88 -3.27
N LEU A 86 20.36 8.08 -3.20
CA LEU A 86 19.33 7.99 -4.24
C LEU A 86 18.69 9.36 -4.50
N LEU A 87 18.27 10.06 -3.44
CA LEU A 87 17.68 11.39 -3.56
C LEU A 87 18.67 12.37 -4.21
N ARG A 88 19.91 12.41 -3.74
CA ARG A 88 20.96 13.26 -4.33
C ARG A 88 21.14 12.97 -5.83
N ASP A 89 21.25 11.70 -6.19
CA ASP A 89 21.51 11.29 -7.58
C ASP A 89 20.30 11.57 -8.48
N ALA A 90 19.08 11.39 -7.94
CA ALA A 90 17.85 11.81 -8.60
C ALA A 90 17.84 13.33 -8.87
N ALA A 91 18.19 14.14 -7.87
CA ALA A 91 18.22 15.59 -8.04
C ALA A 91 19.28 16.05 -9.04
N ASN A 92 20.46 15.41 -9.06
CA ASN A 92 21.51 15.71 -10.03
C ASN A 92 21.08 15.33 -11.46
N LEU A 93 20.45 14.16 -11.62
CA LEU A 93 19.91 13.70 -12.91
C LEU A 93 18.86 14.68 -13.45
N LEU A 94 17.90 15.04 -12.61
CA LEU A 94 16.80 15.93 -12.98
C LEU A 94 17.28 17.37 -13.21
N GLY A 95 18.17 17.89 -12.37
CA GLY A 95 18.77 19.22 -12.56
C GLY A 95 19.61 19.31 -13.83
N SER A 96 20.35 18.25 -14.18
CA SER A 96 21.04 18.14 -15.46
C SER A 96 20.06 18.17 -16.64
N ARG A 97 18.91 17.50 -16.51
CA ARG A 97 17.86 17.50 -17.54
C ARG A 97 17.24 18.88 -17.75
N GLU A 98 16.97 19.60 -16.67
CA GLU A 98 16.43 20.96 -16.72
C GLU A 98 17.38 21.92 -17.47
N MET A 99 18.70 21.73 -17.31
CA MET A 99 19.72 22.49 -18.05
C MET A 99 19.89 22.06 -19.52
N GLY A 100 19.00 21.20 -20.04
CA GLY A 100 19.01 20.71 -21.42
C GLY A 100 19.98 19.56 -21.69
N ASN A 101 20.64 19.02 -20.65
CA ASN A 101 21.57 17.92 -20.83
C ASN A 101 20.84 16.57 -20.88
N THR A 102 21.33 15.65 -21.72
CA THR A 102 20.71 14.35 -21.98
C THR A 102 21.57 13.16 -21.54
N LEU A 103 22.64 13.42 -20.80
CA LEU A 103 23.52 12.36 -20.30
C LEU A 103 22.75 11.32 -19.48
N PRO A 104 23.04 10.02 -19.68
CA PRO A 104 22.54 8.96 -18.82
C PRO A 104 22.97 9.16 -17.36
N TRP A 105 22.22 8.57 -16.43
CA TRP A 105 22.52 8.65 -14.99
C TRP A 105 23.93 8.19 -14.61
N SER A 106 24.53 7.28 -15.39
CA SER A 106 25.87 6.74 -15.13
C SER A 106 27.01 7.67 -15.57
N VAL A 107 26.72 8.74 -16.33
CA VAL A 107 27.72 9.64 -16.93
C VAL A 107 27.50 11.10 -16.50
N SER A 108 26.38 11.42 -15.85
CA SER A 108 26.10 12.78 -15.38
C SER A 108 27.21 13.26 -14.43
N SER A 109 27.79 14.43 -14.75
CA SER A 109 28.74 15.07 -13.84
C SER A 109 27.98 15.54 -12.59
N ILE A 110 28.63 15.46 -11.43
CA ILE A 110 28.09 15.96 -10.16
C ILE A 110 28.13 17.50 -10.20
N GLY A 111 27.21 18.10 -10.94
CA GLY A 111 26.92 19.53 -10.89
C GLY A 111 25.78 19.75 -9.91
N MET A 112 26.07 20.11 -8.66
CA MET A 112 25.02 20.37 -7.67
C MET A 112 24.29 21.67 -8.01
N ASN A 113 23.15 21.57 -8.70
CA ASN A 113 22.21 22.70 -8.84
C ASN A 113 21.37 22.80 -7.56
N LEU A 114 21.88 23.56 -6.58
CA LEU A 114 21.24 23.74 -5.27
C LEU A 114 19.83 24.33 -5.37
N GLY A 115 19.59 25.22 -6.35
CA GLY A 115 18.28 25.81 -6.58
C GLY A 115 17.26 24.79 -7.10
N PHE A 116 17.68 23.89 -7.98
CA PHE A 116 16.83 22.77 -8.41
C PHE A 116 16.57 21.78 -7.26
N GLN A 117 17.58 21.45 -6.46
CA GLN A 117 17.42 20.58 -5.29
C GLN A 117 16.34 21.11 -4.36
N LEU A 118 16.38 22.40 -4.00
CA LEU A 118 15.36 23.01 -3.14
C LEU A 118 13.95 22.93 -3.74
N ARG A 119 13.80 23.24 -5.04
CA ARG A 119 12.50 23.10 -5.72
C ARG A 119 12.00 21.66 -5.75
N LEU A 120 12.88 20.70 -6.00
CA LEU A 120 12.53 19.28 -5.97
C LEU A 120 12.08 18.84 -4.58
N TRP A 121 12.79 19.22 -3.51
CA TRP A 121 12.40 18.86 -2.14
C TRP A 121 11.07 19.47 -1.73
N ASN A 122 10.79 20.68 -2.21
CA ASN A 122 9.49 21.31 -2.01
C ASN A 122 8.38 20.57 -2.74
N TRP A 123 8.62 20.28 -4.02
CA TRP A 123 7.67 19.54 -4.85
C TRP A 123 7.36 18.16 -4.29
N LEU A 124 8.37 17.44 -3.77
CA LEU A 124 8.22 16.14 -3.12
C LEU A 124 7.57 16.20 -1.72
N GLY A 125 7.17 17.39 -1.25
CA GLY A 125 6.54 17.58 0.05
C GLY A 125 7.44 17.23 1.24
N LEU A 126 8.77 17.20 1.05
CA LEU A 126 9.73 16.92 2.13
C LEU A 126 9.91 18.13 3.05
N THR A 127 9.82 19.34 2.48
CA THR A 127 9.95 20.62 3.21
C THR A 127 8.61 21.25 3.54
N ASP A 128 7.60 21.07 2.69
CA ASP A 128 6.30 21.71 2.86
C ASP A 128 5.44 21.10 3.99
N GLU A 129 4.57 21.93 4.53
CA GLU A 129 3.48 21.53 5.41
C GLU A 129 2.23 21.25 4.58
N TRP A 130 1.88 19.98 4.46
CA TRP A 130 0.65 19.57 3.81
C TRP A 130 -0.12 18.61 4.72
N TYR A 131 -1.44 18.73 4.66
CA TYR A 131 -2.38 18.01 5.50
C TYR A 131 -2.89 16.77 4.76
N THR A 132 -3.12 15.69 5.50
CA THR A 132 -3.88 14.53 5.03
C THR A 132 -5.18 14.43 5.81
N ASP A 133 -6.13 13.68 5.26
CA ASP A 133 -7.40 13.36 5.90
C ASP A 133 -7.26 12.52 7.19
N PHE A 134 -6.10 11.91 7.42
CA PHE A 134 -5.77 11.14 8.61
C PHE A 134 -4.68 11.76 9.50
N SER A 135 -4.16 12.95 9.16
CA SER A 135 -3.12 13.62 9.94
C SER A 135 -3.26 15.14 9.91
N LEU A 136 -3.53 15.72 11.08
CA LEU A 136 -3.36 17.14 11.35
C LEU A 136 -1.89 17.36 11.74
N TYR A 137 -1.01 17.54 10.76
CA TYR A 137 0.38 17.90 11.07
C TYR A 137 0.37 19.30 11.71
N LYS A 138 0.59 19.38 13.03
CA LYS A 138 0.83 20.63 13.74
C LYS A 138 2.30 20.68 14.11
N GLU A 139 2.94 21.77 13.73
CA GLU A 139 4.36 22.14 13.83
C GLU A 139 4.98 22.07 15.26
N GLY A 140 4.29 21.53 16.27
CA GLY A 140 4.72 21.54 17.67
C GLY A 140 4.91 20.18 18.33
N GLU A 141 4.48 19.06 17.72
CA GLU A 141 4.57 17.76 18.38
C GLU A 141 5.80 16.99 17.93
N LYS A 142 6.90 17.34 18.60
CA LYS A 142 8.18 16.63 18.65
C LYS A 142 9.07 16.81 17.41
N THR A 143 9.69 17.99 17.37
CA THR A 143 11.15 18.05 17.57
C THR A 143 11.54 17.25 18.83
N GLN A 144 11.35 15.92 18.82
CA GLN A 144 12.41 15.06 19.33
C GLN A 144 13.55 15.39 18.37
N ALA A 145 14.30 16.43 18.74
CA ALA A 145 15.57 16.78 18.15
C ALA A 145 16.22 15.44 17.88
N VAL A 146 16.47 15.15 16.61
CA VAL A 146 16.95 13.85 16.15
C VAL A 146 18.26 13.60 16.87
N THR A 147 18.13 13.01 18.06
CA THR A 147 19.21 12.81 19.01
C THR A 147 20.04 11.64 18.48
N MET A 148 19.38 10.81 17.68
CA MET A 148 19.94 9.77 16.83
C MET A 148 20.77 10.37 15.71
N LYS A 149 22.06 10.02 15.64
CA LYS A 149 22.95 10.34 14.53
C LYS A 149 23.54 9.06 13.94
N LEU A 150 23.90 9.08 12.67
CA LEU A 150 24.60 7.96 12.04
C LEU A 150 25.91 7.66 12.79
N PHE A 151 26.14 6.40 13.18
CA PHE A 151 27.31 5.98 13.95
C PHE A 151 28.66 6.28 13.28
N ARG A 152 28.71 6.24 11.94
CA ARG A 152 29.92 6.52 11.18
C ARG A 152 29.64 7.59 10.13
N GLN A 153 30.11 8.81 10.40
CA GLN A 153 30.28 9.82 9.36
C GLN A 153 31.50 9.39 8.50
N VAL A 154 31.25 8.71 7.37
CA VAL A 154 32.29 8.52 6.37
C VAL A 154 32.64 9.89 5.81
N ALA A 155 33.93 10.24 5.81
CA ALA A 155 34.42 11.49 5.25
C ALA A 155 33.91 11.70 3.80
N GLU A 156 33.46 12.93 3.53
CA GLU A 156 33.24 13.50 2.18
C GLU A 156 32.18 12.87 1.27
N GLN A 157 31.06 12.37 1.79
CA GLN A 157 29.86 12.27 0.94
C GLN A 157 29.08 13.59 0.98
N GLN A 158 29.23 14.39 -0.07
CA GLN A 158 28.41 15.58 -0.28
C GLN A 158 26.98 15.14 -0.65
N TYR A 159 26.04 15.28 0.29
CA TYR A 159 24.61 15.02 0.07
C TYR A 159 23.86 16.25 -0.46
N GLY A 160 24.55 17.36 -0.75
CA GLY A 160 23.93 18.62 -1.13
C GLY A 160 22.95 19.10 -0.04
N LEU A 161 21.74 19.46 -0.45
CA LEU A 161 20.67 19.91 0.44
C LEU A 161 19.65 18.80 0.76
N VAL A 162 20.00 17.52 0.55
CA VAL A 162 19.13 16.41 0.92
C VAL A 162 18.91 16.41 2.44
N PRO A 163 17.65 16.42 2.93
CA PRO A 163 17.34 16.41 4.35
C PRO A 163 18.02 15.27 5.12
N GLU A 164 18.35 15.49 6.38
CA GLU A 164 18.95 14.45 7.24
C GLU A 164 17.91 13.55 7.89
N SER A 165 16.71 14.08 8.11
CA SER A 165 15.59 13.41 8.76
C SER A 165 14.27 13.87 8.18
N THR A 166 13.27 12.99 8.21
CA THR A 166 11.89 13.29 7.82
C THR A 166 10.95 12.24 8.40
N THR A 167 9.63 12.42 8.28
CA THR A 167 8.67 11.39 8.67
C THR A 167 8.60 10.30 7.61
N PRO A 168 8.34 9.02 7.98
CA PRO A 168 8.10 7.96 7.00
C PRO A 168 7.02 8.32 5.98
N LEU A 169 5.95 9.04 6.39
CA LEU A 169 4.92 9.54 5.48
C LEU A 169 5.50 10.41 4.36
N LYS A 170 6.26 11.46 4.72
CA LYS A 170 6.85 12.39 3.75
C LYS A 170 7.84 11.69 2.83
N LEU A 171 8.70 10.83 3.38
CA LEU A 171 9.65 10.06 2.57
C LEU A 171 8.92 9.10 1.62
N PHE A 172 7.87 8.43 2.10
CA PHE A 172 7.10 7.49 1.29
C PHE A 172 6.40 8.18 0.14
N THR A 173 5.76 9.33 0.39
CA THR A 173 5.11 10.14 -0.64
C THR A 173 6.13 10.64 -1.65
N GLY A 174 7.22 11.29 -1.22
CA GLY A 174 8.23 11.81 -2.13
C GLY A 174 8.90 10.73 -2.98
N LEU A 175 9.23 9.57 -2.39
CA LEU A 175 9.75 8.44 -3.19
C LEU A 175 8.70 7.94 -4.19
N THR A 176 7.44 7.88 -3.79
CA THR A 176 6.36 7.45 -4.68
C THR A 176 6.20 8.43 -5.85
N GLU A 177 6.22 9.73 -5.61
CA GLU A 177 6.12 10.78 -6.63
C GLU A 177 7.30 10.75 -7.61
N LEU A 178 8.53 10.60 -7.10
CA LEU A 178 9.75 10.47 -7.92
C LEU A 178 9.64 9.35 -8.96
N PHE A 179 8.97 8.26 -8.61
CA PHE A 179 8.81 7.10 -9.49
C PHE A 179 7.44 7.06 -10.19
N SER A 180 6.57 8.07 -10.05
CA SER A 180 5.22 8.12 -10.63
C SER A 180 5.09 9.10 -11.80
N ASN A 181 6.13 9.17 -12.62
CA ASN A 181 6.16 9.93 -13.88
C ASN A 181 5.81 11.42 -13.72
N GLY A 182 6.19 12.04 -12.61
CA GLY A 182 5.93 13.47 -12.35
C GLY A 182 4.49 13.77 -11.94
N THR A 183 3.72 12.76 -11.49
CA THR A 183 2.41 12.96 -10.90
C THR A 183 2.58 13.30 -9.42
N ALA A 184 2.25 14.53 -9.04
CA ALA A 184 2.16 14.93 -7.64
C ALA A 184 0.89 14.34 -7.01
N ILE A 185 1.04 13.64 -5.89
CA ILE A 185 -0.03 12.92 -5.21
C ILE A 185 -0.15 13.40 -3.77
N ARG A 186 -1.32 13.23 -3.15
CA ARG A 186 -1.46 13.35 -1.70
C ARG A 186 -2.02 12.05 -1.13
N PRO A 187 -1.31 11.43 -0.17
CA PRO A 187 -1.87 10.28 0.51
C PRO A 187 -3.16 10.60 1.22
N HIS A 188 -4.12 9.72 1.03
CA HIS A 188 -5.44 9.82 1.64
C HIS A 188 -5.92 8.42 2.03
N ALA A 189 -6.67 8.35 3.12
CA ALA A 189 -7.24 7.10 3.63
C ALA A 189 -8.77 7.03 3.43
N VAL A 190 -9.42 8.16 3.13
CA VAL A 190 -10.85 8.25 2.90
C VAL A 190 -11.10 8.34 1.41
N GLY A 191 -11.86 7.39 0.87
CA GLY A 191 -12.23 7.34 -0.55
C GLY A 191 -13.56 8.02 -0.85
N ALA A 192 -14.54 7.92 0.05
CA ALA A 192 -15.85 8.55 -0.12
C ALA A 192 -16.58 8.77 1.20
N VAL A 193 -17.56 9.67 1.16
CA VAL A 193 -18.56 9.88 2.22
C VAL A 193 -19.91 9.43 1.70
N VAL A 194 -20.67 8.66 2.47
CA VAL A 194 -22.00 8.18 2.10
C VAL A 194 -23.03 8.77 3.05
N ASP A 195 -24.04 9.44 2.51
CA ASP A 195 -25.20 9.87 3.30
C ASP A 195 -26.06 8.65 3.61
N THR A 196 -26.17 8.31 4.89
CA THR A 196 -26.89 7.11 5.36
C THR A 196 -28.40 7.17 5.08
N VAL A 197 -28.95 8.36 4.88
CA VAL A 197 -30.38 8.57 4.65
C VAL A 197 -30.73 8.49 3.18
N SER A 198 -29.95 9.12 2.31
CA SER A 198 -30.18 9.08 0.86
C SER A 198 -29.50 7.90 0.15
N GLY A 199 -28.50 7.29 0.79
CA GLY A 199 -27.60 6.30 0.16
C GLY A 199 -26.65 6.93 -0.86
N GLU A 200 -26.62 8.27 -0.97
CA GLU A 200 -25.81 8.97 -1.97
C GLU A 200 -24.33 8.94 -1.56
N LYS A 201 -23.47 8.56 -2.51
CA LYS A 201 -22.03 8.45 -2.33
C LYS A 201 -21.33 9.66 -2.93
N PHE A 202 -20.61 10.39 -2.09
CA PHE A 202 -19.78 11.53 -2.46
C PHE A 202 -18.30 11.09 -2.44
N PRO A 203 -17.69 10.75 -3.59
CA PRO A 203 -16.27 10.44 -3.64
C PRO A 203 -15.45 11.68 -3.26
N LEU A 204 -14.36 11.47 -2.52
CA LEU A 204 -13.41 12.54 -2.26
C LEU A 204 -12.60 12.81 -3.53
N PRO A 205 -12.37 14.08 -3.89
CA PRO A 205 -11.56 14.41 -5.05
C PRO A 205 -10.12 13.94 -4.81
N VAL A 206 -9.61 13.12 -5.73
CA VAL A 206 -8.19 12.75 -5.74
C VAL A 206 -7.38 14.01 -6.00
N TYR A 207 -6.50 14.34 -5.07
CA TYR A 207 -5.59 15.47 -5.26
C TYR A 207 -4.65 15.17 -6.42
N ARG A 208 -4.59 16.10 -7.36
CA ARG A 208 -3.55 16.16 -8.38
C ARG A 208 -2.89 17.53 -8.29
N GLY A 209 -1.61 17.55 -7.98
CA GLY A 209 -0.85 18.79 -7.94
C GLY A 209 -0.79 19.44 -9.33
N GLU A 210 -0.44 20.72 -9.37
CA GLU A 210 -0.23 21.43 -10.63
C GLU A 210 0.91 20.76 -11.40
N PHE A 211 0.69 20.56 -12.70
CA PHE A 211 1.73 20.03 -13.58
C PHE A 211 2.70 21.15 -13.93
N ASP A 212 3.76 21.28 -13.12
CA ASP A 212 4.76 22.32 -13.25
C ASP A 212 6.02 21.84 -14.02
N SER A 213 7.02 22.72 -14.11
CA SER A 213 8.31 22.41 -14.74
C SER A 213 9.06 21.24 -14.09
N VAL A 214 8.88 21.00 -12.78
CA VAL A 214 9.51 19.89 -12.06
C VAL A 214 8.82 18.58 -12.47
N SER A 215 7.49 18.56 -12.50
CA SER A 215 6.68 17.45 -12.99
C SER A 215 7.06 17.04 -14.41
N GLU A 216 7.22 18.01 -15.32
CA GLU A 216 7.64 17.76 -16.71
C GLU A 216 9.06 17.17 -16.79
N THR A 217 9.98 17.69 -15.98
CA THR A 217 11.36 17.21 -15.90
C THR A 217 11.42 15.76 -15.39
N ILE A 218 10.64 15.43 -14.35
CA ILE A 218 10.53 14.06 -13.81
C ILE A 218 9.94 13.13 -14.87
N ASN A 219 8.84 13.52 -15.51
CA ASN A 219 8.20 12.71 -16.53
C ASN A 219 9.15 12.40 -17.70
N SER A 220 9.84 13.42 -18.22
CA SER A 220 10.81 13.26 -19.32
C SER A 220 12.04 12.42 -18.95
N SER A 221 12.35 12.31 -17.66
CA SER A 221 13.48 11.55 -17.11
C SER A 221 13.09 10.19 -16.51
N SER A 222 11.81 9.82 -16.55
CA SER A 222 11.25 8.62 -15.91
C SER A 222 12.04 7.34 -16.20
N LYS A 223 12.43 7.13 -17.46
CA LYS A 223 13.23 5.94 -17.88
C LYS A 223 14.62 5.92 -17.24
N GLU A 224 15.29 7.06 -17.15
CA GLU A 224 16.61 7.16 -16.52
C GLU A 224 16.50 7.03 -14.99
N MET A 225 15.44 7.58 -14.40
CA MET A 225 15.12 7.42 -12.98
C MET A 225 14.86 5.95 -12.61
N GLU A 226 14.13 5.23 -13.46
CA GLU A 226 13.91 3.79 -13.28
C GLU A 226 15.21 2.99 -13.40
N ARG A 227 16.09 3.36 -14.33
CA ARG A 227 17.43 2.74 -14.48
C ARG A 227 18.32 3.00 -13.27
N LEU A 228 18.31 4.23 -12.74
CA LEU A 228 18.99 4.58 -11.50
C LEU A 228 18.50 3.73 -10.34
N LEU A 229 17.18 3.61 -10.15
CA LEU A 229 16.65 2.76 -9.09
C LEU A 229 17.02 1.29 -9.30
N LYS A 230 16.89 0.76 -10.51
CA LYS A 230 17.24 -0.64 -10.83
C LYS A 230 18.71 -0.95 -10.55
N SER A 231 19.63 0.00 -10.71
CA SER A 231 21.04 -0.22 -10.40
C SER A 231 21.33 -0.30 -8.90
N MET A 232 20.46 0.30 -8.08
CA MET A 232 20.60 0.33 -6.62
C MET A 232 19.63 -0.62 -5.89
N ALA A 233 18.60 -1.14 -6.56
CA ALA A 233 17.57 -2.00 -6.00
C ALA A 233 17.87 -3.49 -6.22
N THR A 234 17.26 -4.33 -5.39
CA THR A 234 17.23 -5.79 -5.56
C THR A 234 15.94 -6.17 -6.29
N PRO A 235 15.99 -6.87 -7.43
CA PRO A 235 14.78 -7.39 -8.07
C PRO A 235 14.19 -8.52 -7.23
N GLY A 236 12.87 -8.61 -7.15
CA GLY A 236 12.21 -9.82 -6.65
C GLY A 236 11.05 -10.26 -7.53
N SER A 237 10.05 -10.88 -6.94
CA SER A 237 8.98 -11.51 -7.70
C SER A 237 8.17 -10.48 -8.50
N SER A 238 7.60 -10.94 -9.62
CA SER A 238 6.64 -10.16 -10.41
C SER A 238 7.15 -8.80 -10.91
N GLY A 239 8.47 -8.62 -11.05
CA GLY A 239 9.07 -7.35 -11.49
C GLY A 239 9.24 -6.30 -10.37
N THR A 240 8.96 -6.68 -9.11
CA THR A 240 9.10 -5.80 -7.95
C THR A 240 10.55 -5.36 -7.76
N LEU A 241 10.76 -4.08 -7.47
CA LEU A 241 12.07 -3.53 -7.14
C LEU A 241 12.11 -3.18 -5.66
N TYR A 242 13.05 -3.78 -4.92
CA TYR A 242 13.26 -3.57 -3.50
C TYR A 242 14.50 -2.71 -3.26
N PHE A 243 14.29 -1.52 -2.71
CA PHE A 243 15.36 -0.63 -2.30
C PHE A 243 15.41 -0.56 -0.77
N SER A 244 16.45 -1.15 -0.17
CA SER A 244 16.60 -1.22 1.28
C SER A 244 17.94 -0.68 1.74
N ASP A 245 17.94 -0.18 2.96
CA ASP A 245 19.14 0.19 3.69
C ASP A 245 19.02 -0.16 5.17
N ARG A 246 20.17 -0.37 5.80
CA ARG A 246 20.25 -0.66 7.23
C ARG A 246 21.43 0.10 7.82
N ASP A 247 21.12 0.99 8.75
CA ASP A 247 22.08 1.88 9.38
C ASP A 247 22.05 1.73 10.90
N LEU A 248 23.23 1.89 11.50
CA LEU A 248 23.39 1.96 12.95
C LEU A 248 23.35 3.42 13.39
N LEU A 249 22.37 3.77 14.21
CA LEU A 249 22.22 5.08 14.81
C LEU A 249 22.73 5.09 16.26
N VAL A 250 23.22 6.25 16.69
CA VAL A 250 23.69 6.53 18.05
C VAL A 250 22.81 7.59 18.66
N ASN A 251 22.26 7.32 19.82
CA ASN A 251 21.59 8.33 20.62
C ASN A 251 22.64 9.24 21.26
N SER A 252 22.67 10.50 20.83
CA SER A 252 23.55 11.56 21.36
C SER A 252 23.05 12.15 22.68
N GLY A 253 21.96 11.61 23.24
CA GLY A 253 21.32 12.10 24.47
C GLY A 253 21.97 11.51 25.73
N PRO A 254 21.51 11.94 26.92
CA PRO A 254 22.11 11.53 28.19
C PRO A 254 22.04 10.01 28.45
N ASP A 255 21.03 9.33 27.93
CA ASP A 255 20.86 7.88 28.08
C ASP A 255 21.78 7.06 27.15
N GLY A 256 22.40 7.72 26.16
CA GLY A 256 23.21 7.06 25.14
C GLY A 256 22.47 5.93 24.42
N GLY A 257 23.23 5.07 23.73
CA GLY A 257 22.72 3.83 23.14
C GLY A 257 22.79 3.78 21.63
N PHE A 258 22.58 2.56 21.11
CA PHE A 258 22.61 2.26 19.69
C PHE A 258 21.26 1.71 19.25
N GLN A 259 20.84 2.13 18.07
CA GLN A 259 19.59 1.73 17.46
C GLN A 259 19.87 1.26 16.03
N ASP A 260 19.39 0.07 15.71
CA ASP A 260 19.49 -0.50 14.38
C ASP A 260 18.22 -0.16 13.62
N GLU A 261 18.36 0.67 12.59
CA GLU A 261 17.29 1.12 11.72
C GLU A 261 17.42 0.45 10.35
N GLU A 262 16.35 -0.17 9.89
CA GLU A 262 16.26 -0.77 8.58
C GLU A 262 15.03 -0.21 7.87
N LEU A 263 15.24 0.28 6.65
CA LEU A 263 14.19 0.85 5.81
C LEU A 263 14.14 0.07 4.50
N LEU A 264 12.94 -0.27 4.07
CA LEU A 264 12.68 -0.92 2.79
C LEU A 264 11.57 -0.17 2.05
N PHE A 265 11.88 0.26 0.83
CA PHE A 265 10.93 0.78 -0.13
C PHE A 265 10.78 -0.23 -1.27
N ALA A 266 9.55 -0.57 -1.64
CA ALA A 266 9.27 -1.49 -2.74
C ALA A 266 8.38 -0.82 -3.79
N LEU A 267 8.81 -0.87 -5.05
CA LEU A 267 7.95 -0.56 -6.20
C LEU A 267 7.39 -1.85 -6.76
N ILE A 268 6.07 -1.99 -6.71
CA ILE A 268 5.35 -3.19 -7.10
C ILE A 268 4.64 -2.88 -8.42
N PRO A 269 5.19 -3.31 -9.58
CA PRO A 269 4.47 -3.19 -10.83
C PRO A 269 3.28 -4.15 -10.77
N ALA A 270 2.08 -3.61 -10.91
CA ALA A 270 0.87 -4.40 -11.05
C ALA A 270 0.21 -4.04 -12.37
N ASP A 271 -0.34 -5.03 -13.07
CA ASP A 271 -0.82 -4.88 -14.44
C ASP A 271 -1.88 -3.78 -14.63
N THR A 272 -2.60 -3.45 -13.55
CA THR A 272 -3.66 -2.42 -13.56
C THR A 272 -3.34 -1.23 -12.66
N VAL A 273 -2.80 -1.48 -11.47
CA VAL A 273 -2.64 -0.46 -10.42
C VAL A 273 -1.23 -0.56 -9.83
N PRO A 274 -0.29 0.31 -10.21
CA PRO A 274 1.06 0.28 -9.64
C PRO A 274 1.01 0.66 -8.15
N LEU A 275 1.68 -0.13 -7.32
CA LEU A 275 1.71 0.05 -5.87
C LEU A 275 3.13 0.40 -5.40
N ALA A 276 3.21 1.12 -4.30
CA ALA A 276 4.44 1.34 -3.55
C ALA A 276 4.24 0.86 -2.11
N MET A 277 5.29 0.32 -1.50
CA MET A 277 5.28 -0.09 -0.09
C MET A 277 6.47 0.51 0.63
N LEU A 278 6.27 0.98 1.86
CA LEU A 278 7.34 1.35 2.78
C LEU A 278 7.27 0.47 4.02
N VAL A 279 8.40 -0.09 4.43
CA VAL A 279 8.56 -0.84 5.68
C VAL A 279 9.70 -0.23 6.48
N THR A 280 9.41 0.16 7.72
CA THR A 280 10.39 0.65 8.70
C THR A 280 10.59 -0.42 9.76
N VAL A 281 11.82 -0.66 10.19
CA VAL A 281 12.15 -1.54 11.31
C VAL A 281 13.19 -0.85 12.17
N SER A 282 12.81 -0.58 13.41
CA SER A 282 13.64 0.06 14.40
C SER A 282 13.85 -0.89 15.57
N SER A 283 15.10 -1.19 15.93
CA SER A 283 15.37 -2.12 17.03
C SER A 283 16.51 -1.64 17.93
N PRO A 284 16.39 -1.81 19.26
CA PRO A 284 17.51 -1.56 20.15
C PRO A 284 18.61 -2.58 19.87
N VAL A 285 19.87 -2.13 19.88
CA VAL A 285 21.01 -3.04 19.74
C VAL A 285 21.26 -3.68 21.09
N LEU A 286 20.66 -4.85 21.30
CA LEU A 286 20.94 -5.68 22.46
C LEU A 286 22.26 -6.45 22.23
N LEU A 287 22.97 -6.75 23.33
CA LEU A 287 24.20 -7.57 23.32
C LEU A 287 24.01 -8.82 22.46
N PRO A 288 25.04 -9.29 21.75
CA PRO A 288 24.90 -10.28 20.68
C PRO A 288 24.15 -11.52 21.14
N GLU A 289 22.90 -11.66 20.69
CA GLU A 289 22.17 -12.91 20.87
C GLU A 289 22.89 -14.02 20.11
N LYS A 290 22.94 -15.21 20.72
CA LYS A 290 23.53 -16.42 20.14
C LYS A 290 23.06 -16.56 18.70
N LYS A 291 24.01 -16.64 17.74
CA LYS A 291 23.78 -16.91 16.30
C LYS A 291 22.52 -17.75 16.07
N GLU A 292 21.38 -17.10 15.83
CA GLU A 292 20.21 -17.80 15.34
C GLU A 292 20.45 -18.19 13.88
N LYS A 293 19.87 -19.33 13.48
CA LYS A 293 19.93 -19.85 12.11
C LYS A 293 19.50 -18.76 11.13
N LYS A 294 20.30 -18.54 10.06
CA LYS A 294 20.03 -17.67 8.90
C LYS A 294 18.61 -17.08 8.88
N SER A 295 18.42 -15.96 9.58
CA SER A 295 17.16 -15.24 9.56
C SER A 295 16.93 -14.70 8.15
N PRO A 296 15.75 -14.92 7.53
CA PRO A 296 15.42 -14.35 6.23
C PRO A 296 15.64 -12.83 6.23
N LEU A 297 16.20 -12.31 5.14
CA LEU A 297 16.33 -10.87 4.91
C LEU A 297 14.94 -10.21 4.87
N LEU A 298 14.85 -8.93 5.22
CA LEU A 298 13.59 -8.18 5.21
C LEU A 298 12.89 -8.26 3.84
N VAL A 299 13.68 -8.11 2.76
CA VAL A 299 13.23 -8.28 1.37
C VAL A 299 12.52 -9.61 1.15
N GLU A 300 13.07 -10.73 1.64
CA GLU A 300 12.47 -12.07 1.46
C GLU A 300 11.15 -12.25 2.23
N LEU A 301 10.93 -11.47 3.29
CA LEU A 301 9.67 -11.52 4.05
C LEU A 301 8.58 -10.74 3.34
N VAL A 302 8.94 -9.58 2.80
CA VAL A 302 8.03 -8.72 2.05
C VAL A 302 7.67 -9.36 0.70
N ASP A 303 8.64 -9.95 0.00
CA ASP A 303 8.41 -10.61 -1.29
C ASP A 303 7.34 -11.71 -1.23
N ARG A 304 7.29 -12.47 -0.12
CA ARG A 304 6.26 -13.51 0.10
C ARG A 304 4.83 -12.96 0.21
N VAL A 305 4.65 -11.70 0.58
CA VAL A 305 3.33 -11.09 0.73
C VAL A 305 2.94 -10.23 -0.46
N VAL A 306 3.91 -9.63 -1.15
CA VAL A 306 3.69 -8.75 -2.31
C VAL A 306 2.90 -9.45 -3.42
N ASP A 307 3.24 -10.68 -3.78
CA ASP A 307 2.49 -11.43 -4.81
C ASP A 307 1.00 -11.57 -4.48
N ARG A 308 0.68 -11.79 -3.20
CA ARG A 308 -0.71 -11.92 -2.74
C ARG A 308 -1.44 -10.57 -2.75
N ILE A 309 -0.73 -9.50 -2.38
CA ILE A 309 -1.26 -8.14 -2.37
C ILE A 309 -1.59 -7.68 -3.80
N SER A 310 -0.68 -7.88 -4.76
CA SER A 310 -0.89 -7.50 -6.16
C SER A 310 -2.15 -8.14 -6.75
N VAL A 311 -2.36 -9.45 -6.50
CA VAL A 311 -3.56 -10.16 -6.97
C VAL A 311 -4.83 -9.63 -6.30
N LEU A 312 -4.79 -9.37 -4.99
CA LEU A 312 -5.97 -8.88 -4.27
C LEU A 312 -6.38 -7.48 -4.74
N GLN A 313 -5.42 -6.59 -4.95
CA GLN A 313 -5.71 -5.22 -5.38
C GLN A 313 -6.31 -5.17 -6.79
N GLN A 314 -5.80 -5.98 -7.71
CA GLN A 314 -6.38 -6.12 -9.05
C GLN A 314 -7.85 -6.56 -8.98
N VAL A 315 -8.18 -7.51 -8.10
CA VAL A 315 -9.57 -8.00 -7.96
C VAL A 315 -10.46 -6.96 -7.26
N ALA A 316 -9.95 -6.28 -6.25
CA ALA A 316 -10.72 -5.30 -5.47
C ALA A 316 -11.25 -4.17 -6.35
N LYS A 317 -10.42 -3.52 -7.17
CA LYS A 317 -10.86 -2.43 -8.07
C LYS A 317 -11.88 -2.91 -9.11
N ASN A 318 -11.69 -4.11 -9.66
CA ASN A 318 -12.65 -4.70 -10.61
C ASN A 318 -14.01 -5.06 -9.99
N VAL A 319 -14.07 -5.30 -8.68
CA VAL A 319 -15.30 -5.67 -7.95
C VAL A 319 -15.95 -4.46 -7.27
N ALA A 320 -15.17 -3.46 -6.84
CA ALA A 320 -15.66 -2.23 -6.23
C ALA A 320 -16.63 -1.46 -7.15
N ASP A 321 -16.49 -1.62 -8.47
CA ASP A 321 -17.42 -1.11 -9.47
C ASP A 321 -18.82 -1.76 -9.43
N VAL A 322 -19.03 -2.80 -8.60
CA VAL A 322 -20.24 -3.66 -8.64
C VAL A 322 -20.86 -3.91 -7.25
N VAL A 323 -20.33 -3.34 -6.16
CA VAL A 323 -20.78 -3.68 -4.79
C VAL A 323 -21.53 -2.53 -4.12
N GLU A 324 -22.80 -2.79 -3.83
CA GLU A 324 -23.60 -2.04 -2.85
C GLU A 324 -23.14 -2.40 -1.42
N PRO A 325 -23.06 -1.42 -0.49
CA PRO A 325 -22.62 -1.67 0.87
C PRO A 325 -23.62 -2.56 1.63
N GLU A 326 -23.19 -3.77 2.04
CA GLU A 326 -23.94 -4.58 3.00
C GLU A 326 -23.61 -4.09 4.42
N LEU A 327 -24.58 -3.45 5.08
CA LEU A 327 -24.56 -3.14 6.51
C LEU A 327 -24.50 -4.45 7.30
N THR A 328 -23.33 -4.81 7.80
CA THR A 328 -23.20 -5.88 8.81
C THR A 328 -23.16 -5.24 10.19
N GLY A 329 -24.09 -5.64 11.06
CA GLY A 329 -24.29 -5.08 12.41
C GLY A 329 -23.25 -5.53 13.46
N GLU A 330 -22.02 -5.83 13.06
CA GLU A 330 -20.92 -6.14 13.98
C GLU A 330 -19.95 -4.95 13.94
N GLY A 331 -19.64 -4.37 15.10
CA GLY A 331 -18.86 -3.14 15.22
C GLY A 331 -17.50 -3.16 14.49
N ASN A 332 -16.92 -1.98 14.33
CA ASN A 332 -15.75 -1.64 13.50
C ASN A 332 -14.44 -2.45 13.75
N TYR A 333 -14.43 -3.41 14.67
CA TYR A 333 -13.30 -4.28 14.94
C TYR A 333 -13.80 -5.73 15.16
N PRO A 334 -13.60 -6.66 14.22
CA PRO A 334 -14.00 -8.04 14.42
C PRO A 334 -13.14 -8.69 15.52
N PHE A 335 -13.81 -9.07 16.61
CA PHE A 335 -13.21 -9.79 17.72
C PHE A 335 -12.65 -11.15 17.26
N GLY A 336 -11.37 -11.40 17.58
CA GLY A 336 -10.92 -12.72 18.06
C GLY A 336 -9.93 -13.49 17.19
N LYS A 337 -8.70 -13.62 17.71
CA LYS A 337 -8.10 -14.93 18.04
C LYS A 337 -7.17 -14.79 19.25
N GLU A 338 -7.75 -14.65 20.43
CA GLU A 338 -7.14 -15.16 21.65
C GLU A 338 -7.98 -16.30 22.19
N ASN A 339 -7.29 -17.36 22.61
CA ASN A 339 -7.85 -18.63 23.03
C ASN A 339 -8.84 -18.47 24.19
N SER A 340 -10.12 -18.80 23.95
CA SER A 340 -11.01 -19.30 24.98
C SER A 340 -12.03 -20.25 24.35
N GLY A 341 -12.23 -21.39 25.01
CA GLY A 341 -12.90 -22.57 24.46
C GLY A 341 -14.43 -22.47 24.33
N PHE A 342 -14.96 -23.39 23.51
CA PHE A 342 -16.28 -24.03 23.57
C PHE A 342 -17.46 -23.23 24.17
N LEU A 343 -18.42 -22.83 23.32
CA LEU A 343 -19.80 -23.36 23.20
C LEU A 343 -20.69 -22.37 22.43
N GLY A 344 -21.49 -22.86 21.48
CA GLY A 344 -22.57 -22.06 20.87
C GLY A 344 -22.78 -22.22 19.36
N ARG A 345 -22.82 -23.46 18.87
CA ARG A 345 -23.14 -23.78 17.48
C ARG A 345 -24.63 -23.46 17.22
N ARG A 346 -24.94 -22.42 16.43
CA ARG A 346 -26.30 -22.21 15.89
C ARG A 346 -26.30 -22.48 14.38
N ASN A 347 -26.81 -23.65 14.03
CA ASN A 347 -26.98 -24.14 12.66
C ASN A 347 -27.90 -23.21 11.85
N LYS A 348 -27.37 -22.61 10.78
CA LYS A 348 -28.18 -22.19 9.62
C LYS A 348 -27.78 -23.12 8.47
N LYS A 349 -28.71 -24.00 8.05
CA LYS A 349 -28.55 -24.91 6.91
C LYS A 349 -28.08 -24.11 5.69
N ARG A 350 -26.79 -24.21 5.36
CA ARG A 350 -26.26 -23.84 4.04
C ARG A 350 -26.33 -25.08 3.16
N THR A 351 -27.03 -24.97 2.04
CA THR A 351 -27.02 -25.93 0.94
C THR A 351 -25.63 -25.88 0.30
N ASP A 352 -24.70 -26.67 0.82
CA ASP A 352 -23.44 -26.96 0.16
C ASP A 352 -23.71 -27.86 -1.04
N GLN A 353 -23.59 -27.30 -2.25
CA GLN A 353 -23.37 -28.12 -3.44
C GLN A 353 -22.02 -28.82 -3.26
N GLN A 354 -22.06 -30.13 -3.03
CA GLN A 354 -20.87 -30.97 -2.86
C GLN A 354 -19.90 -30.81 -4.05
N VAL A 355 -18.78 -30.15 -3.81
CA VAL A 355 -17.69 -30.01 -4.80
C VAL A 355 -16.84 -31.28 -4.76
N LYS A 356 -16.86 -32.07 -5.84
CA LYS A 356 -15.95 -33.21 -5.99
C LYS A 356 -14.49 -32.71 -6.13
N PRO A 357 -13.53 -33.21 -5.33
CA PRO A 357 -12.14 -32.78 -5.42
C PRO A 357 -11.53 -33.19 -6.77
N GLY A 358 -10.85 -32.24 -7.44
CA GLY A 358 -10.15 -32.48 -8.72
C GLY A 358 -10.97 -32.26 -10.00
N VAL A 359 -12.24 -31.84 -9.88
CA VAL A 359 -13.12 -31.57 -11.03
C VAL A 359 -13.54 -30.10 -11.06
N MET A 360 -13.67 -29.52 -12.24
CA MET A 360 -14.15 -28.14 -12.45
C MET A 360 -15.60 -28.01 -11.95
N PRO A 361 -15.88 -27.14 -10.95
CA PRO A 361 -17.23 -26.97 -10.43
C PRO A 361 -18.10 -26.19 -11.45
N ASN A 362 -19.42 -26.30 -11.31
CA ASN A 362 -20.32 -25.42 -12.05
C ASN A 362 -20.34 -24.04 -11.38
N LEU A 363 -19.89 -23.04 -12.13
CA LEU A 363 -19.75 -21.65 -11.73
C LEU A 363 -20.80 -20.76 -12.41
N GLU A 364 -21.60 -21.28 -13.34
CA GLU A 364 -22.64 -20.50 -14.02
C GLU A 364 -23.66 -19.95 -13.02
N GLY A 365 -24.01 -18.67 -13.20
CA GLY A 365 -24.92 -17.93 -12.33
C GLY A 365 -24.31 -17.49 -10.99
N LEU A 366 -23.07 -17.87 -10.67
CA LEU A 366 -22.37 -17.40 -9.48
C LEU A 366 -21.71 -16.03 -9.71
N SER A 367 -21.57 -15.27 -8.62
CA SER A 367 -20.75 -14.06 -8.64
C SER A 367 -19.26 -14.42 -8.70
N LEU A 368 -18.45 -13.51 -9.26
CA LEU A 368 -17.00 -13.68 -9.34
C LEU A 368 -16.38 -14.06 -7.97
N ARG A 369 -16.84 -13.40 -6.89
CA ARG A 369 -16.44 -13.68 -5.50
C ARG A 369 -16.70 -15.12 -5.09
N ARG A 370 -17.89 -15.65 -5.36
CA ARG A 370 -18.26 -17.02 -5.00
C ARG A 370 -17.55 -18.05 -5.87
N SER A 371 -17.35 -17.75 -7.15
CA SER A 371 -16.57 -18.57 -8.06
C SER A 371 -15.11 -18.69 -7.62
N PHE A 372 -14.51 -17.58 -7.16
CA PHE A 372 -13.14 -17.58 -6.65
C PHE A 372 -12.97 -18.38 -5.35
N GLN A 373 -13.93 -18.29 -4.42
CA GLN A 373 -13.92 -19.12 -3.20
C GLN A 373 -13.90 -20.62 -3.51
N LEU A 374 -14.58 -21.05 -4.58
CA LEU A 374 -14.61 -22.45 -5.01
C LEU A 374 -13.33 -22.88 -5.75
N LEU A 375 -12.56 -21.93 -6.27
CA LEU A 375 -11.33 -22.18 -7.02
C LEU A 375 -10.04 -21.89 -6.23
N GLN A 376 -10.12 -21.24 -5.06
CA GLN A 376 -8.96 -20.78 -4.26
C GLN A 376 -7.92 -21.86 -3.88
N HIS A 377 -8.36 -23.13 -3.80
CA HIS A 377 -7.49 -24.26 -3.46
C HIS A 377 -6.96 -25.02 -4.69
N LYS A 378 -7.28 -24.56 -5.90
CA LYS A 378 -6.87 -25.16 -7.16
C LYS A 378 -5.80 -24.28 -7.79
N LYS A 379 -4.63 -24.86 -8.11
CA LYS A 379 -3.49 -24.15 -8.73
C LYS A 379 -3.79 -23.79 -10.19
N LEU A 380 -4.69 -22.84 -10.43
CA LEU A 380 -5.16 -22.43 -11.75
C LEU A 380 -4.94 -20.92 -11.95
N LYS A 381 -4.46 -20.52 -13.12
CA LYS A 381 -4.51 -19.12 -13.57
C LYS A 381 -5.92 -18.82 -14.07
N ILE A 382 -6.59 -17.84 -13.49
CA ILE A 382 -7.99 -17.51 -13.82
C ILE A 382 -8.01 -16.19 -14.59
N HIS A 383 -8.47 -16.24 -15.83
CA HIS A 383 -8.79 -15.08 -16.65
C HIS A 383 -10.31 -14.89 -16.65
N PHE A 384 -10.78 -13.65 -16.69
CA PHE A 384 -12.21 -13.39 -16.85
C PHE A 384 -12.47 -12.23 -17.81
N ARG A 385 -13.67 -12.20 -18.40
CA ARG A 385 -14.12 -11.17 -19.33
C ARG A 385 -15.54 -10.74 -18.97
N GLY A 386 -15.76 -9.43 -18.80
CA GLY A 386 -17.06 -8.85 -18.47
C GLY A 386 -17.33 -8.67 -16.97
N THR A 387 -18.49 -8.13 -16.64
CA THR A 387 -18.93 -7.82 -15.26
C THR A 387 -20.26 -8.53 -14.95
N GLY A 388 -20.54 -8.79 -13.67
CA GLY A 388 -21.79 -9.42 -13.22
C GLY A 388 -21.64 -10.89 -12.79
N ARG A 389 -22.46 -11.78 -13.35
CA ARG A 389 -22.46 -13.23 -13.00
C ARG A 389 -21.85 -14.05 -14.12
N VAL A 390 -21.21 -15.16 -13.77
CA VAL A 390 -20.62 -16.08 -14.75
C VAL A 390 -21.72 -16.63 -15.66
N VAL A 391 -21.62 -16.35 -16.95
CA VAL A 391 -22.50 -16.91 -17.99
C VAL A 391 -21.84 -18.06 -18.74
N SER A 392 -20.51 -18.14 -18.71
CA SER A 392 -19.76 -19.22 -19.33
C SER A 392 -18.44 -19.46 -18.62
N GLN A 393 -17.99 -20.71 -18.62
CA GLN A 393 -16.71 -21.12 -18.06
C GLN A 393 -15.95 -22.04 -19.02
N LYS A 394 -14.62 -21.91 -19.04
CA LYS A 394 -13.69 -22.85 -19.67
C LYS A 394 -12.58 -23.18 -18.67
N PRO A 395 -12.31 -24.45 -18.33
CA PRO A 395 -13.00 -25.66 -18.78
C PRO A 395 -14.47 -25.74 -18.35
N VAL A 396 -15.26 -26.53 -19.07
CA VAL A 396 -16.68 -26.76 -18.74
C VAL A 396 -16.83 -27.47 -17.40
N ALA A 397 -17.98 -27.27 -16.74
CA ALA A 397 -18.28 -27.93 -15.48
C ALA A 397 -18.16 -29.46 -15.63
N GLY A 398 -17.54 -30.13 -14.66
CA GLY A 398 -17.29 -31.57 -14.73
C GLY A 398 -15.94 -31.99 -15.35
N THR A 399 -15.17 -31.05 -15.91
CA THR A 399 -13.84 -31.36 -16.50
C THR A 399 -12.79 -31.68 -15.42
N SER A 400 -11.93 -32.68 -15.64
CA SER A 400 -10.80 -32.95 -14.74
C SER A 400 -9.79 -31.80 -14.78
N LEU A 401 -9.34 -31.35 -13.60
CA LEU A 401 -8.38 -30.25 -13.46
C LEU A 401 -6.92 -30.72 -13.39
N LYS A 402 -6.64 -31.98 -13.71
CA LYS A 402 -5.26 -32.50 -13.82
C LYS A 402 -4.64 -31.99 -15.12
N GLY A 403 -3.59 -31.16 -15.02
CA GLY A 403 -2.86 -30.62 -16.17
C GLY A 403 -3.45 -29.35 -16.79
N VAL A 404 -4.57 -28.85 -16.27
CA VAL A 404 -5.13 -27.56 -16.66
C VAL A 404 -4.39 -26.45 -15.89
N SER A 405 -3.75 -25.53 -16.60
CA SER A 405 -3.07 -24.38 -16.03
C SER A 405 -3.93 -23.11 -16.04
N GLU A 406 -4.96 -23.06 -16.90
CA GLU A 406 -5.72 -21.85 -17.19
C GLU A 406 -7.24 -22.09 -17.16
N CYS A 407 -7.97 -21.14 -16.60
CA CYS A 407 -9.42 -21.10 -16.55
C CYS A 407 -9.89 -19.75 -17.07
N VAL A 408 -10.89 -19.72 -17.95
CA VAL A 408 -11.52 -18.50 -18.48
C VAL A 408 -12.98 -18.44 -18.04
N LEU A 409 -13.39 -17.35 -17.39
CA LEU A 409 -14.79 -17.10 -17.00
C LEU A 409 -15.35 -15.89 -17.77
N VAL A 410 -16.49 -16.05 -18.42
CA VAL A 410 -17.20 -14.94 -19.07
C VAL A 410 -18.36 -14.51 -18.17
N LEU A 411 -18.49 -13.21 -17.90
CA LEU A 411 -19.50 -12.63 -17.04
C LEU A 411 -20.40 -11.67 -17.81
N ALA A 412 -21.68 -11.65 -17.45
CA ALA A 412 -22.64 -10.67 -17.96
C ALA A 412 -23.54 -10.11 -16.83
N ALA A 413 -23.96 -8.87 -17.00
CA ALA A 413 -24.98 -8.23 -16.17
C ALA A 413 -26.35 -8.87 -16.44
N ARG A 414 -27.22 -8.91 -15.42
CA ARG A 414 -28.61 -9.33 -15.63
C ARG A 414 -29.29 -8.33 -16.57
N PRO A 415 -30.06 -8.76 -17.58
CA PRO A 415 -31.02 -7.86 -18.21
C PRO A 415 -32.02 -7.42 -17.13
N ASN A 416 -32.17 -6.10 -16.96
CA ASN A 416 -33.22 -5.54 -16.13
C ASN A 416 -34.57 -5.99 -16.69
N HIS A 417 -35.36 -6.72 -15.90
CA HIS A 417 -36.78 -6.87 -16.18
C HIS A 417 -37.43 -5.49 -15.95
N SER A 418 -37.53 -4.69 -16.99
CA SER A 418 -38.46 -3.56 -17.03
C SER A 418 -39.88 -4.13 -16.99
N ASN A 419 -40.62 -3.73 -15.95
CA ASN A 419 -42.06 -3.99 -15.78
C ASN A 419 -42.84 -3.65 -17.06
N ASN A 420 -43.38 -4.66 -17.72
CA ASN A 420 -44.57 -4.51 -18.56
C ASN A 420 -45.78 -4.73 -17.65
N ASN A 421 -46.54 -3.66 -17.39
CA ASN A 421 -47.95 -3.72 -17.03
C ASN A 421 -48.66 -2.49 -17.63
N GLU A 422 -49.19 -2.71 -18.83
CA GLU A 422 -50.44 -2.24 -19.45
C GLU A 422 -51.10 -0.90 -19.03
N THR A 423 -51.44 -0.10 -20.04
CA THR A 423 -52.86 0.21 -20.31
C THR A 423 -53.06 0.57 -21.81
N PRO A 424 -54.09 0.04 -22.49
CA PRO A 424 -54.40 0.37 -23.88
C PRO A 424 -55.21 1.67 -23.96
N GLY A 425 -54.72 2.64 -24.74
CA GLY A 425 -55.44 3.88 -25.05
C GLY A 425 -56.64 3.59 -25.96
N ARG A 426 -57.83 3.98 -25.49
CA ARG A 426 -59.09 3.97 -26.21
C ARG A 426 -59.06 4.92 -27.40
N ASP A 427 -59.63 4.46 -28.51
CA ASP A 427 -60.27 5.27 -29.54
C ASP A 427 -61.27 6.25 -28.92
N GLU A 428 -61.22 7.52 -29.33
CA GLU A 428 -62.42 8.34 -29.49
C GLU A 428 -62.28 9.25 -30.72
N HIS A 429 -63.21 9.03 -31.65
CA HIS A 429 -63.58 9.92 -32.75
C HIS A 429 -64.09 11.28 -32.23
N ARG A 430 -63.55 12.38 -32.76
CA ARG A 430 -64.28 13.39 -33.56
C ARG A 430 -63.42 14.58 -33.93
#